data_AF-A0A7S7AX47-F1
#
_entry.id   AF-A0A7S7AX47-F1
#
_cell.length_a   1.000
_cell.length_b   1.000
_cell.length_c   1.000
_cell.angle_alpha   90.00
_cell.angle_beta   90.00
_cell.angle_gamma   90.00
#
_symmetry.space_group_name_H-M   'P 1'
#
loop_
_entity.id
_entity.type
_entity.pdbx_description
1 polymer ?
#
loop_
_entity_poly.entity_id
_entity_poly.type
_entity_poly.pdbx_seq_one_letter_code
_entity_poly.pdbx_strand_id
1 'polypeptide(L)'
;MKTTKNYLLTVFIAVLISCIFTACSNTASGKSTRSTGDESPSPVAGTYVKVPYSGLDAYLENLSGTGPHYIEVTGPIPKEYFKGTPPNPDNQGNPDNQKDQPKPNPGALGQTLKKHSDKKVALKIETYPEGLTDMDFCFAGCTSLTTAPNIPEGVTHMEGCFSDCTGLTTAPNIPGSVTNMSRCFEGCTSLQTVTLKCNYKEEAEQEKPFASVFTGCWGLLEGGIKVPHGQLDAYKKGAEKMGTTPEKFAAITN
;
A
#
# COMPACT_ATOMS: atom_id res chain seq x y z
N MET A 1 -67.05 22.61 -17.88
CA MET A 1 -67.56 22.17 -16.56
C MET A 1 -66.46 21.38 -15.89
N LYS A 2 -65.67 22.01 -15.02
CA LYS A 2 -65.77 21.99 -13.54
C LYS A 2 -65.23 20.69 -12.89
N THR A 3 -64.16 20.89 -12.10
CA THR A 3 -63.72 20.19 -10.86
C THR A 3 -63.19 18.75 -11.00
N THR A 4 -62.09 18.34 -10.34
CA THR A 4 -61.84 18.46 -8.88
C THR A 4 -60.33 18.47 -8.52
N LYS A 5 -60.00 19.21 -7.44
CA LYS A 5 -58.70 19.30 -6.73
C LYS A 5 -58.49 18.10 -5.77
N ASN A 6 -57.24 17.80 -5.41
CA ASN A 6 -56.76 17.32 -4.09
C ASN A 6 -55.21 17.41 -4.10
N TYR A 7 -54.51 18.38 -3.50
CA TYR A 7 -54.18 18.72 -2.09
C TYR A 7 -53.24 17.75 -1.33
N LEU A 8 -52.24 18.37 -0.66
CA LEU A 8 -51.11 17.91 0.19
C LEU A 8 -49.78 17.74 -0.57
N LEU A 9 -48.68 18.43 -0.26
CA LEU A 9 -48.08 18.64 1.07
C LEU A 9 -47.17 19.92 1.14
N THR A 10 -47.41 20.73 2.18
CA THR A 10 -46.55 21.64 2.99
C THR A 10 -45.04 21.31 3.04
N VAL A 11 -44.01 22.15 3.28
CA VAL A 11 -43.74 23.42 4.03
C VAL A 11 -42.29 23.85 3.62
N PHE A 12 -42.02 25.07 3.12
CA PHE A 12 -41.70 26.34 3.79
C PHE A 12 -40.20 26.57 4.16
N ILE A 13 -39.70 27.74 3.68
CA ILE A 13 -38.67 28.64 4.24
C ILE A 13 -37.21 28.41 3.86
N ALA A 14 -36.75 29.29 2.95
CA ALA A 14 -35.37 29.70 2.77
C ALA A 14 -34.94 30.66 3.90
N VAL A 15 -33.74 30.48 4.44
CA VAL A 15 -33.10 31.41 5.40
C VAL A 15 -31.75 31.86 4.84
N LEU A 16 -31.56 33.19 4.90
CA LEU A 16 -30.40 34.02 4.56
C LEU A 16 -29.21 33.84 5.53
N ILE A 17 -28.09 34.49 5.17
CA ILE A 17 -26.96 35.06 5.99
C ILE A 17 -25.61 34.55 5.43
N SER A 18 -24.89 35.25 4.55
CA SER A 18 -24.17 36.54 4.63
C SER A 18 -22.93 36.51 5.55
N CYS A 19 -21.73 36.56 4.95
CA CYS A 19 -20.43 37.04 5.48
C CYS A 19 -19.49 37.19 4.26
N ILE A 20 -19.44 38.36 3.60
CA ILE A 20 -18.45 39.45 3.80
C ILE A 20 -17.01 38.94 3.99
N PHE A 21 -16.22 39.01 2.92
CA PHE A 21 -14.80 39.37 3.02
C PHE A 21 -14.52 40.54 2.10
N THR A 22 -14.21 41.66 2.75
CA THR A 22 -13.86 42.95 2.19
C THR A 22 -12.53 42.87 1.44
N ALA A 23 -12.55 43.32 0.19
CA ALA A 23 -11.35 43.70 -0.55
C ALA A 23 -10.78 45.00 0.06
N CYS A 24 -9.49 45.00 0.37
CA CYS A 24 -8.70 46.22 0.50
C CYS A 24 -7.53 46.14 -0.47
N SER A 25 -7.60 46.95 -1.53
CA SER A 25 -6.46 47.35 -2.34
C SER A 25 -5.73 48.50 -1.63
N ASN A 26 -4.40 48.48 -1.60
CA ASN A 26 -3.62 49.71 -1.62
C ASN A 26 -2.26 49.49 -2.29
N THR A 27 -2.00 50.34 -3.26
CA THR A 27 -0.79 50.47 -4.07
C THR A 27 0.29 51.28 -3.35
N ALA A 28 1.57 50.88 -3.45
CA ALA A 28 2.61 51.59 -4.22
C ALA A 28 4.05 51.41 -3.70
N SER A 29 4.95 51.27 -4.69
CA SER A 29 6.34 51.79 -4.76
C SER A 29 7.52 50.86 -4.41
N GLY A 30 8.39 50.64 -5.41
CA GLY A 30 9.85 50.57 -5.17
C GLY A 30 10.67 49.40 -5.76
N LYS A 31 10.93 49.43 -7.07
CA LYS A 31 12.21 49.07 -7.75
C LYS A 31 12.85 47.65 -7.62
N SER A 32 12.88 46.96 -8.76
CA SER A 32 14.07 46.38 -9.42
C SER A 32 14.88 45.25 -8.75
N THR A 33 14.73 44.00 -9.21
CA THR A 33 15.70 43.28 -10.08
C THR A 33 15.45 41.75 -10.13
N ARG A 34 15.66 41.18 -11.33
CA ARG A 34 16.16 39.83 -11.67
C ARG A 34 15.23 38.60 -11.62
N SER A 35 15.05 38.04 -12.82
CA SER A 35 14.58 36.70 -13.18
C SER A 35 15.46 35.58 -12.63
N THR A 36 14.84 34.51 -12.11
CA THR A 36 15.06 33.06 -12.33
C THR A 36 14.06 32.35 -11.41
N GLY A 37 13.15 31.50 -11.89
CA GLY A 37 13.41 30.08 -12.07
C GLY A 37 13.02 29.31 -10.79
N ASP A 38 12.14 28.31 -10.93
CA ASP A 38 11.65 27.36 -9.92
C ASP A 38 10.56 27.82 -8.94
N GLU A 39 9.36 28.04 -9.46
CA GLU A 39 8.17 27.48 -8.80
C GLU A 39 8.06 26.01 -9.24
N SER A 40 8.79 25.13 -8.56
CA SER A 40 8.42 23.73 -8.51
C SER A 40 7.04 23.66 -7.86
N PRO A 41 5.98 23.19 -8.54
CA PRO A 41 4.68 23.12 -7.91
C PRO A 41 4.77 22.11 -6.76
N SER A 42 4.74 22.61 -5.53
CA SER A 42 4.50 21.76 -4.36
C SER A 42 3.23 20.96 -4.63
N PRO A 43 3.28 19.62 -4.67
CA PRO A 43 2.14 18.84 -5.10
C PRO A 43 0.99 18.98 -4.08
N VAL A 44 -0.19 19.31 -4.60
CA VAL A 44 -1.46 19.25 -3.88
C VAL A 44 -1.63 17.82 -3.34
N ALA A 45 -1.86 17.69 -2.04
CA ALA A 45 -2.16 16.41 -1.41
C ALA A 45 -3.27 15.69 -2.18
N GLY A 46 -2.96 14.51 -2.73
CA GLY A 46 -3.93 13.66 -3.43
C GLY A 46 -3.64 13.34 -4.90
N THR A 47 -2.60 13.92 -5.52
CA THR A 47 -2.23 13.56 -6.91
C THR A 47 -0.91 12.80 -6.93
N TYR A 48 -0.89 11.65 -7.60
CA TYR A 48 0.34 10.88 -7.80
C TYR A 48 1.19 11.56 -8.87
N VAL A 49 2.50 11.67 -8.62
CA VAL A 49 3.47 12.12 -9.62
C VAL A 49 3.86 10.94 -10.49
N LYS A 50 3.69 11.05 -11.80
CA LYS A 50 4.10 10.02 -12.76
C LYS A 50 5.60 10.04 -12.96
N VAL A 51 6.26 8.90 -12.73
CA VAL A 51 7.71 8.76 -12.83
C VAL A 51 8.05 7.48 -13.59
N PRO A 52 8.72 7.56 -14.76
CA PRO A 52 9.16 6.36 -15.46
C PRO A 52 10.09 5.52 -14.59
N TYR A 53 9.95 4.18 -14.59
CA TYR A 53 10.82 3.30 -13.81
C TYR A 53 12.32 3.57 -14.08
N SER A 54 12.69 3.84 -15.34
CA SER A 54 14.06 4.16 -15.74
C SER A 54 14.64 5.40 -15.07
N GLY A 55 13.80 6.30 -14.55
CA GLY A 55 14.21 7.51 -13.83
C GLY A 55 13.86 7.50 -12.34
N LEU A 56 13.29 6.40 -11.81
CA LEU A 56 12.77 6.35 -10.45
C LEU A 56 13.86 6.58 -9.40
N ASP A 57 15.03 5.96 -9.56
CA ASP A 57 16.15 6.11 -8.63
C ASP A 57 16.62 7.57 -8.51
N ALA A 58 16.85 8.22 -9.66
CA ALA A 58 17.26 9.62 -9.71
C ALA A 58 16.15 10.56 -9.19
N TYR A 59 14.89 10.23 -9.44
CA TYR A 59 13.76 10.99 -8.88
C TYR A 59 13.77 10.92 -7.35
N LEU A 60 13.89 9.73 -6.77
CA LEU A 60 13.90 9.52 -5.31
C LEU A 60 15.09 10.20 -4.63
N GLU A 61 16.27 10.20 -5.27
CA GLU A 61 17.48 10.87 -4.77
C GLU A 61 17.29 12.38 -4.60
N ASN A 62 16.48 13.01 -5.47
CA ASN A 62 16.22 14.44 -5.47
C ASN A 62 14.96 14.86 -4.70
N LEU A 63 14.24 13.91 -4.08
CA LEU A 63 13.07 14.24 -3.27
C LEU A 63 13.48 15.00 -2.00
N SER A 64 12.69 16.00 -1.65
CA SER A 64 12.83 16.79 -0.42
C SER A 64 11.54 16.78 0.40
N GLY A 65 11.66 16.95 1.71
CA GLY A 65 10.54 16.86 2.65
C GLY A 65 10.49 15.52 3.39
N THR A 66 9.64 15.47 4.43
CA THR A 66 9.54 14.33 5.37
C THR A 66 8.20 13.59 5.30
N GLY A 67 7.26 14.13 4.50
CA GLY A 67 5.95 13.52 4.27
C GLY A 67 5.99 12.40 3.24
N PRO A 68 4.90 11.62 3.10
CA PRO A 68 4.78 10.64 2.04
C PRO A 68 4.81 11.29 0.64
N HIS A 69 5.63 10.73 -0.24
CA HIS A 69 5.67 11.05 -1.65
C HIS A 69 4.76 10.08 -2.43
N TYR A 70 3.78 10.63 -3.14
CA TYR A 70 2.81 9.84 -3.92
C TYR A 70 3.34 9.66 -5.34
N ILE A 71 3.80 8.45 -5.67
CA ILE A 71 4.54 8.15 -6.91
C ILE A 71 3.80 7.07 -7.70
N GLU A 72 3.44 7.38 -8.94
CA GLU A 72 2.92 6.42 -9.91
C GLU A 72 4.05 6.07 -10.88
N VAL A 73 4.57 4.84 -10.78
CA VAL A 73 5.64 4.38 -11.66
C VAL A 73 5.06 4.04 -13.02
N THR A 74 5.64 4.63 -14.07
CA THR A 74 5.21 4.47 -15.45
C THR A 74 6.28 3.79 -16.30
N GLY A 75 5.91 3.48 -17.55
CA GLY A 75 6.80 2.82 -18.51
C GLY A 75 6.95 1.32 -18.27
N PRO A 76 7.65 0.62 -19.17
CA PRO A 76 7.80 -0.84 -19.09
C PRO A 76 8.67 -1.23 -17.89
N ILE A 77 8.15 -2.14 -17.07
CA ILE A 77 8.88 -2.76 -15.96
C ILE A 77 8.98 -4.26 -16.27
N PRO A 78 10.19 -4.82 -16.45
CA PRO A 78 10.37 -6.25 -16.63
C PRO A 78 9.77 -7.07 -15.47
N LYS A 79 9.15 -8.21 -15.76
CA LYS A 79 8.47 -9.04 -14.74
C LYS A 79 9.43 -9.51 -13.64
N GLU A 80 10.68 -9.76 -13.99
CA GLU A 80 11.74 -10.14 -13.05
C GLU A 80 12.06 -9.05 -12.01
N TYR A 81 11.69 -7.79 -12.26
CA TYR A 81 11.90 -6.71 -11.29
C TYR A 81 10.88 -6.74 -10.15
N PHE A 82 9.79 -7.51 -10.33
CA PHE A 82 8.81 -7.76 -9.29
C PHE A 82 9.12 -9.01 -8.46
N LYS A 83 10.22 -9.73 -8.73
CA LYS A 83 10.59 -10.95 -8.00
C LYS A 83 11.92 -10.77 -7.29
N GLY A 84 11.91 -10.95 -5.98
CA GLY A 84 13.08 -11.07 -5.13
C GLY A 84 13.49 -12.52 -4.91
N THR A 85 14.42 -12.72 -3.97
CA THR A 85 14.90 -14.04 -3.57
C THR A 85 14.83 -14.18 -2.04
N PRO A 86 14.60 -15.40 -1.53
CA PRO A 86 14.62 -15.66 -0.10
C PRO A 86 15.99 -15.34 0.51
N PRO A 87 16.09 -15.26 1.86
CA PRO A 87 17.36 -15.22 2.57
C PRO A 87 18.34 -16.26 2.03
N ASN A 88 19.61 -15.86 1.82
CA ASN A 88 20.64 -16.82 1.44
C ASN A 88 20.89 -17.79 2.62
N PRO A 89 20.61 -19.10 2.46
CA PRO A 89 20.76 -20.08 3.54
C PRO A 89 22.21 -20.31 3.96
N ASP A 90 23.19 -19.93 3.13
CA ASP A 90 24.62 -20.06 3.44
C ASP A 90 25.14 -18.92 4.30
N ASN A 91 24.36 -17.83 4.42
CA ASN A 91 24.73 -16.67 5.22
C ASN A 91 23.96 -16.69 6.54
N GLN A 92 24.05 -17.81 7.27
CA GLN A 92 23.52 -17.95 8.62
C GLN A 92 24.28 -17.00 9.53
N GLY A 93 23.78 -15.76 9.64
CA GLY A 93 24.20 -14.86 10.69
C GLY A 93 24.05 -15.50 12.06
N ASN A 94 24.64 -14.87 13.07
CA ASN A 94 24.59 -15.37 14.43
C ASN A 94 23.11 -15.66 14.84
N PRO A 95 22.75 -16.91 15.18
CA PRO A 95 21.38 -17.29 15.55
C PRO A 95 20.84 -16.51 16.75
N ASP A 96 21.71 -16.00 17.61
CA ASP A 96 21.33 -15.21 18.79
C ASP A 96 21.22 -13.70 18.48
N ASN A 97 21.64 -13.27 17.29
CA ASN A 97 21.57 -11.86 16.87
C ASN A 97 20.66 -11.70 15.66
N GLN A 98 19.43 -11.29 15.92
CA GLN A 98 18.40 -11.07 14.90
C GLN A 98 18.81 -10.05 13.81
N LYS A 99 19.81 -9.19 14.07
CA LYS A 99 20.34 -8.25 13.07
C LYS A 99 21.25 -8.90 12.04
N ASP A 100 21.86 -10.04 12.37
CA ASP A 100 22.82 -10.73 11.50
C ASP A 100 22.13 -11.76 10.60
N GLN A 101 20.88 -12.12 10.88
CA GLN A 101 20.13 -13.10 10.10
C GLN A 101 20.04 -12.70 8.62
N PRO A 102 20.21 -13.66 7.69
CA PRO A 102 20.16 -13.37 6.27
C PRO A 102 18.78 -12.81 5.92
N LYS A 103 18.76 -11.65 5.26
CA LYS A 103 17.53 -10.99 4.85
C LYS A 103 17.20 -11.38 3.41
N PRO A 104 15.91 -11.41 3.03
CA PRO A 104 15.54 -11.56 1.64
C PRO A 104 16.14 -10.43 0.79
N ASN A 105 16.45 -10.74 -0.45
CA ASN A 105 16.85 -9.73 -1.44
C ASN A 105 15.61 -9.34 -2.25
N PRO A 106 15.11 -8.09 -2.15
CA PRO A 106 13.93 -7.71 -2.89
C PRO A 106 14.17 -7.70 -4.41
N GLY A 107 13.08 -7.68 -5.19
CA GLY A 107 13.16 -7.49 -6.64
C GLY A 107 13.75 -6.12 -6.98
N ALA A 108 14.18 -5.91 -8.22
CA ALA A 108 14.88 -4.66 -8.59
C ALA A 108 14.06 -3.39 -8.26
N LEU A 109 12.73 -3.42 -8.41
CA LEU A 109 11.87 -2.32 -7.99
C LEU A 109 11.93 -2.08 -6.48
N GLY A 110 11.86 -3.15 -5.67
CA GLY A 110 12.00 -3.04 -4.22
C GLY A 110 13.40 -2.62 -3.78
N GLN A 111 14.46 -3.04 -4.50
CA GLN A 111 15.82 -2.58 -4.25
C GLN A 111 15.95 -1.06 -4.44
N THR A 112 15.34 -0.49 -5.49
CA THR A 112 15.27 0.96 -5.69
C THR A 112 14.63 1.65 -4.50
N LEU A 113 13.49 1.16 -3.99
CA LEU A 113 12.81 1.77 -2.84
C LEU A 113 13.63 1.61 -1.54
N LYS A 114 14.23 0.43 -1.34
CA LYS A 114 15.04 0.12 -0.16
C LYS A 114 16.31 0.96 -0.08
N LYS A 115 16.92 1.31 -1.21
CA LYS A 115 18.06 2.25 -1.30
C LYS A 115 17.69 3.64 -0.73
N HIS A 116 16.45 4.07 -0.92
CA HIS A 116 15.91 5.36 -0.46
C HIS A 116 15.04 5.21 0.78
N SER A 117 15.51 4.42 1.77
CA SER A 117 14.74 4.12 2.99
C SER A 117 14.46 5.33 3.89
N ASP A 118 15.01 6.50 3.58
CA ASP A 118 14.71 7.77 4.25
C ASP A 118 13.53 8.53 3.59
N LYS A 119 13.09 8.11 2.40
CA LYS A 119 11.97 8.70 1.66
C LYS A 119 10.70 7.88 1.85
N LYS A 120 9.69 8.45 2.49
CA LYS A 120 8.37 7.82 2.62
C LYS A 120 7.67 7.80 1.26
N VAL A 121 7.24 6.64 0.79
CA VAL A 121 6.63 6.48 -0.54
C VAL A 121 5.26 5.82 -0.45
N ALA A 122 4.26 6.43 -1.09
CA ALA A 122 3.02 5.79 -1.47
C ALA A 122 3.09 5.45 -2.97
N LEU A 123 3.10 4.16 -3.30
CA LEU A 123 3.43 3.67 -4.63
C LEU A 123 2.17 3.21 -5.40
N LYS A 124 2.11 3.57 -6.68
CA LYS A 124 1.25 2.96 -7.70
C LYS A 124 2.08 2.51 -8.87
N ILE A 125 1.58 1.53 -9.62
CA ILE A 125 2.15 1.09 -10.89
C ILE A 125 1.09 1.32 -11.97
N GLU A 126 1.43 2.07 -13.01
CA GLU A 126 0.50 2.41 -14.11
C GLU A 126 0.16 1.17 -14.95
N THR A 127 1.15 0.32 -15.23
CA THR A 127 0.96 -0.88 -16.05
C THR A 127 1.89 -2.00 -15.58
N TYR A 128 1.31 -3.19 -15.43
CA TYR A 128 2.06 -4.41 -15.09
C TYR A 128 2.47 -5.18 -16.35
N PRO A 129 3.61 -5.88 -16.32
CA PRO A 129 4.02 -6.74 -17.43
C PRO A 129 3.04 -7.92 -17.59
N GLU A 130 2.81 -8.33 -18.84
CA GLU A 130 1.99 -9.51 -19.15
C GLU A 130 2.58 -10.77 -18.52
N GLY A 131 1.71 -11.64 -18.01
CA GLY A 131 2.11 -12.91 -17.40
C GLY A 131 2.87 -12.77 -16.07
N LEU A 132 2.72 -11.65 -15.36
CA LEU A 132 3.23 -11.51 -14.00
C LEU A 132 2.43 -12.41 -13.04
N THR A 133 3.04 -13.54 -12.65
CA THR A 133 2.42 -14.54 -11.75
C THR A 133 3.09 -14.61 -10.37
N ASP A 134 4.26 -14.00 -10.21
CA ASP A 134 5.14 -14.19 -9.06
C ASP A 134 5.71 -12.85 -8.63
N MET A 135 5.44 -12.50 -7.37
CA MET A 135 5.93 -11.29 -6.71
C MET A 135 6.66 -11.62 -5.39
N ASP A 136 7.20 -12.82 -5.27
CA ASP A 136 7.89 -13.27 -4.06
C ASP A 136 8.98 -12.28 -3.68
N PHE A 137 9.02 -11.89 -2.41
CA PHE A 137 9.97 -10.96 -1.81
C PHE A 137 10.09 -9.58 -2.49
N CYS A 138 9.19 -9.21 -3.41
CA CYS A 138 9.30 -8.02 -4.27
C CYS A 138 9.72 -6.75 -3.51
N PHE A 139 9.08 -6.50 -2.36
CA PHE A 139 9.26 -5.31 -1.54
C PHE A 139 9.86 -5.64 -0.15
N ALA A 140 10.48 -6.80 0.03
CA ALA A 140 11.02 -7.21 1.32
C ALA A 140 12.02 -6.18 1.90
N GLY A 141 11.69 -5.65 3.08
CA GLY A 141 12.45 -4.65 3.80
C GLY A 141 12.33 -3.22 3.26
N CYS A 142 11.30 -2.91 2.45
CA CYS A 142 10.99 -1.54 2.03
C CYS A 142 10.35 -0.76 3.19
N THR A 143 11.15 -0.43 4.22
CA THR A 143 10.68 0.15 5.49
C THR A 143 9.99 1.51 5.36
N SER A 144 10.22 2.23 4.26
CA SER A 144 9.58 3.53 4.00
C SER A 144 8.45 3.48 2.97
N LEU A 145 8.05 2.29 2.51
CA LEU A 145 6.83 2.11 1.74
C LEU A 145 5.61 2.26 2.66
N THR A 146 4.86 3.36 2.53
CA THR A 146 3.67 3.63 3.35
C THR A 146 2.38 3.06 2.74
N THR A 147 2.33 3.01 1.40
CA THR A 147 1.22 2.45 0.64
C THR A 147 1.79 1.61 -0.48
N ALA A 148 1.48 0.32 -0.47
CA ALA A 148 1.91 -0.63 -1.50
C ALA A 148 1.07 -0.48 -2.78
N PRO A 149 1.65 -0.83 -3.96
CA PRO A 149 0.91 -0.79 -5.21
C PRO A 149 -0.13 -1.92 -5.27
N ASN A 150 -1.17 -1.73 -6.08
CA ASN A 150 -2.21 -2.75 -6.31
C ASN A 150 -1.61 -4.03 -6.90
N ILE A 151 -2.10 -5.20 -6.49
CA ILE A 151 -1.62 -6.48 -7.06
C ILE A 151 -2.49 -6.85 -8.27
N PRO A 152 -1.92 -7.20 -9.43
CA PRO A 152 -2.70 -7.62 -10.60
C PRO A 152 -3.30 -9.02 -10.41
N GLU A 153 -4.48 -9.27 -10.98
CA GLU A 153 -5.26 -10.52 -10.84
C GLU A 153 -4.57 -11.79 -11.40
N GLY A 154 -3.44 -11.64 -12.11
CA GLY A 154 -2.63 -12.77 -12.59
C GLY A 154 -1.64 -13.33 -11.57
N VAL A 155 -1.40 -12.63 -10.47
CA VAL A 155 -0.40 -13.01 -9.46
C VAL A 155 -0.92 -14.17 -8.61
N THR A 156 -0.10 -15.21 -8.48
CA THR A 156 -0.41 -16.41 -7.69
C THR A 156 0.55 -16.60 -6.50
N HIS A 157 1.77 -16.06 -6.57
CA HIS A 157 2.81 -16.19 -5.52
C HIS A 157 3.24 -14.81 -4.99
N MET A 158 3.25 -14.68 -3.67
CA MET A 158 3.60 -13.46 -2.92
C MET A 158 4.33 -13.78 -1.61
N GLU A 159 5.12 -14.86 -1.56
CA GLU A 159 5.90 -15.22 -0.38
C GLU A 159 6.79 -14.05 0.04
N GLY A 160 6.71 -13.63 1.30
CA GLY A 160 7.55 -12.56 1.86
C GLY A 160 7.48 -11.22 1.13
N CYS A 161 6.47 -10.99 0.27
CA CYS A 161 6.43 -9.85 -0.66
C CYS A 161 6.63 -8.51 0.04
N PHE A 162 6.03 -8.33 1.21
CA PHE A 162 6.13 -7.13 2.05
C PHE A 162 6.79 -7.40 3.41
N SER A 163 7.54 -8.49 3.57
CA SER A 163 8.25 -8.79 4.82
C SER A 163 9.07 -7.59 5.29
N ASP A 164 9.00 -7.23 6.56
CA ASP A 164 9.67 -6.09 7.20
C ASP A 164 9.38 -4.72 6.57
N CYS A 165 8.25 -4.54 5.87
CA CYS A 165 7.79 -3.21 5.45
C CYS A 165 7.18 -2.46 6.64
N THR A 166 8.02 -2.03 7.59
CA THR A 166 7.59 -1.46 8.88
C THR A 166 6.82 -0.14 8.75
N GLY A 167 6.99 0.61 7.65
CA GLY A 167 6.23 1.83 7.36
C GLY A 167 4.89 1.60 6.66
N LEU A 168 4.58 0.37 6.24
CA LEU A 168 3.37 0.04 5.49
C LEU A 168 2.13 0.16 6.39
N THR A 169 1.30 1.16 6.15
CA THR A 169 0.04 1.35 6.87
C THR A 169 -1.16 0.84 6.10
N THR A 170 -1.10 0.89 4.77
CA THR A 170 -2.14 0.42 3.85
C THR A 170 -1.58 -0.68 2.95
N ALA A 171 -1.92 -1.92 3.25
CA ALA A 171 -1.64 -3.06 2.37
C ALA A 171 -2.51 -3.00 1.10
N PRO A 172 -2.07 -3.64 0.00
CA PRO A 172 -2.90 -3.71 -1.20
C PRO A 172 -4.02 -4.74 -1.01
N ASN A 173 -5.05 -4.66 -1.84
CA ASN A 173 -6.03 -5.74 -1.96
C ASN A 173 -5.34 -6.96 -2.57
N ILE A 174 -5.33 -8.08 -1.84
CA ILE A 174 -4.76 -9.34 -2.33
C ILE A 174 -5.82 -10.05 -3.19
N PRO A 175 -5.55 -10.32 -4.48
CA PRO A 175 -6.55 -10.86 -5.40
C PRO A 175 -6.88 -12.32 -5.11
N GLY A 176 -7.99 -12.79 -5.67
CA GLY A 176 -8.50 -14.15 -5.47
C GLY A 176 -7.58 -15.24 -6.03
N SER A 177 -6.73 -14.87 -6.99
CA SER A 177 -5.75 -15.73 -7.66
C SER A 177 -4.58 -16.16 -6.77
N VAL A 178 -4.30 -15.43 -5.68
CA VAL A 178 -3.13 -15.70 -4.83
C VAL A 178 -3.31 -17.02 -4.08
N THR A 179 -2.35 -17.92 -4.27
CA THR A 179 -2.33 -19.25 -3.65
C THR A 179 -1.21 -19.42 -2.64
N ASN A 180 -0.17 -18.58 -2.68
CA ASN A 180 0.91 -18.54 -1.68
C ASN A 180 1.18 -17.09 -1.27
N MET A 181 1.13 -16.84 0.04
CA MET A 181 1.47 -15.58 0.67
C MET A 181 2.21 -15.80 2.01
N SER A 182 2.95 -16.91 2.14
CA SER A 182 3.71 -17.20 3.36
C SER A 182 4.59 -16.00 3.71
N ARG A 183 4.61 -15.58 4.98
CA ARG A 183 5.39 -14.42 5.47
C ARG A 183 5.13 -13.08 4.75
N CYS A 184 4.07 -12.98 3.94
CA CYS A 184 3.88 -11.83 3.04
C CYS A 184 3.88 -10.49 3.77
N PHE A 185 3.35 -10.41 4.98
CA PHE A 185 3.37 -9.21 5.83
C PHE A 185 4.14 -9.42 7.14
N GLU A 186 5.04 -10.41 7.22
CA GLU A 186 5.86 -10.64 8.42
C GLU A 186 6.59 -9.34 8.80
N GLY A 187 6.55 -8.94 10.07
CA GLY A 187 7.21 -7.72 10.55
C GLY A 187 6.62 -6.39 10.08
N CYS A 188 5.46 -6.36 9.41
CA CYS A 188 4.77 -5.12 9.04
C CYS A 188 4.13 -4.44 10.27
N THR A 189 4.95 -3.83 11.12
CA THR A 189 4.53 -3.33 12.45
C THR A 189 3.48 -2.21 12.40
N SER A 190 3.44 -1.41 11.34
CA SER A 190 2.47 -0.31 11.17
C SER A 190 1.20 -0.71 10.40
N LEU A 191 1.08 -1.96 9.95
CA LEU A 191 -0.03 -2.40 9.11
C LEU A 191 -1.32 -2.45 9.92
N GLN A 192 -2.32 -1.66 9.54
CA GLN A 192 -3.59 -1.55 10.28
C GLN A 192 -4.69 -2.43 9.71
N THR A 193 -4.79 -2.49 8.38
CA THR A 193 -5.86 -3.20 7.66
C THR A 193 -5.34 -3.84 6.39
N VAL A 194 -5.98 -4.93 6.00
CA VAL A 194 -5.70 -5.65 4.76
C VAL A 194 -6.96 -6.33 4.26
N THR A 195 -7.15 -6.39 2.95
CA THR A 195 -8.22 -7.18 2.34
C THR A 195 -7.63 -8.34 1.57
N LEU A 196 -7.97 -9.56 1.98
CA LEU A 196 -7.65 -10.79 1.28
C LEU A 196 -8.89 -11.23 0.51
N LYS A 197 -8.79 -11.36 -0.81
CA LYS A 197 -9.85 -11.96 -1.65
C LYS A 197 -9.58 -13.43 -1.99
N CYS A 198 -8.38 -13.92 -1.67
CA CYS A 198 -8.01 -15.33 -1.83
C CYS A 198 -8.79 -16.22 -0.86
N ASN A 199 -8.76 -17.53 -1.14
CA ASN A 199 -9.33 -18.54 -0.26
C ASN A 199 -8.24 -19.10 0.63
N TYR A 200 -8.54 -19.24 1.92
CA TYR A 200 -7.65 -19.92 2.84
C TYR A 200 -7.62 -21.41 2.51
N LYS A 201 -6.42 -21.95 2.27
CA LYS A 201 -6.21 -23.38 2.08
C LYS A 201 -5.55 -23.93 3.34
N GLU A 202 -6.17 -24.93 3.95
CA GLU A 202 -5.55 -25.62 5.08
C GLU A 202 -4.20 -26.17 4.65
N GLU A 203 -3.18 -25.93 5.49
CA GLU A 203 -1.81 -26.38 5.23
C GLU A 203 -1.76 -27.92 5.19
N ALA A 204 -1.43 -28.48 4.02
CA ALA A 204 -0.90 -29.84 3.96
C ALA A 204 0.53 -29.83 4.52
N GLU A 205 0.98 -30.94 5.10
CA GLU A 205 2.26 -31.02 5.84
C GLU A 205 3.50 -30.53 5.06
N GLN A 206 3.43 -30.44 3.72
CA GLN A 206 4.53 -30.00 2.86
C GLN A 206 4.44 -28.56 2.32
N GLU A 207 3.25 -27.94 2.29
CA GLU A 207 3.07 -26.58 1.76
C GLU A 207 2.28 -25.73 2.75
N LYS A 208 2.92 -24.66 3.25
CA LYS A 208 2.33 -23.72 4.21
C LYS A 208 2.10 -22.34 3.59
N PRO A 209 1.21 -22.24 2.59
CA PRO A 209 1.04 -21.02 1.78
C PRO A 209 0.55 -19.81 2.57
N PHE A 210 0.07 -20.00 3.80
CA PHE A 210 -0.40 -18.92 4.67
C PHE A 210 0.36 -18.86 6.01
N ALA A 211 1.47 -19.59 6.14
CA ALA A 211 2.24 -19.55 7.38
C ALA A 211 2.82 -18.16 7.64
N SER A 212 2.70 -17.70 8.89
CA SER A 212 3.34 -16.50 9.42
C SER A 212 3.04 -15.21 8.64
N VAL A 213 1.94 -15.18 7.89
CA VAL A 213 1.54 -14.03 7.05
C VAL A 213 1.58 -12.72 7.84
N PHE A 214 1.11 -12.74 9.09
CA PHE A 214 0.91 -11.56 9.94
C PHE A 214 1.77 -11.58 11.21
N THR A 215 2.76 -12.47 11.30
CA THR A 215 3.69 -12.48 12.45
C THR A 215 4.33 -11.09 12.59
N GLY A 216 4.27 -10.50 13.79
CA GLY A 216 4.84 -9.17 14.04
C GLY A 216 4.04 -7.98 13.50
N CYS A 217 2.83 -8.19 12.97
CA CYS A 217 1.93 -7.12 12.55
C CYS A 217 1.21 -6.47 13.75
N TRP A 218 1.94 -5.77 14.61
CA TRP A 218 1.41 -5.23 15.87
C TRP A 218 0.37 -4.10 15.68
N GLY A 219 0.36 -3.44 14.53
CA GLY A 219 -0.61 -2.38 14.19
C GLY A 219 -1.99 -2.90 13.77
N LEU A 220 -2.18 -4.21 13.56
CA LEU A 220 -3.42 -4.75 13.02
C LEU A 220 -4.58 -4.48 13.98
N LEU A 221 -5.64 -3.88 13.44
CA LEU A 221 -6.87 -3.61 14.19
C LEU A 221 -7.72 -4.87 14.37
N GLU A 222 -8.57 -4.90 15.38
CA GLU A 222 -9.64 -5.90 15.49
C GLU A 222 -10.54 -5.83 14.25
N GLY A 223 -10.84 -6.99 13.64
CA GLY A 223 -11.52 -7.06 12.35
C GLY A 223 -10.80 -6.36 11.19
N GLY A 224 -9.51 -6.03 11.33
CA GLY A 224 -8.71 -5.33 10.32
C GLY A 224 -8.32 -6.19 9.12
N ILE A 225 -8.37 -7.52 9.25
CA ILE A 225 -8.16 -8.46 8.16
C ILE A 225 -9.53 -8.81 7.56
N LYS A 226 -9.83 -8.25 6.39
CA LYS A 226 -11.07 -8.51 5.66
C LYS A 226 -10.90 -9.71 4.74
N VAL A 227 -11.81 -10.67 4.83
CA VAL A 227 -11.78 -11.93 4.05
C VAL A 227 -13.15 -12.22 3.41
N PRO A 228 -13.25 -13.09 2.38
CA PRO A 228 -14.54 -13.43 1.78
C PRO A 228 -15.49 -13.98 2.83
N HIS A 229 -16.77 -13.60 2.78
CA HIS A 229 -17.77 -13.97 3.79
C HIS A 229 -17.81 -15.50 4.03
N GLY A 230 -17.83 -16.30 2.96
CA GLY A 230 -17.82 -17.77 3.05
C GLY A 230 -16.48 -18.40 3.46
N GLN A 231 -15.43 -17.61 3.72
CA GLN A 231 -14.11 -18.07 4.15
C GLN A 231 -13.78 -17.63 5.58
N LEU A 232 -14.63 -16.82 6.23
CA LEU A 232 -14.32 -16.22 7.53
C LEU A 232 -13.95 -17.26 8.59
N ASP A 233 -14.73 -18.34 8.71
CA ASP A 233 -14.48 -19.39 9.71
C ASP A 233 -13.18 -20.16 9.43
N ALA A 234 -12.87 -20.40 8.16
CA ALA A 234 -11.63 -21.07 7.75
C ALA A 234 -10.40 -20.21 8.11
N TYR A 235 -10.45 -18.92 7.82
CA TYR A 235 -9.41 -17.97 8.20
C TYR A 235 -9.25 -17.87 9.72
N LYS A 236 -10.36 -17.80 10.47
CA LYS A 236 -10.32 -17.76 11.94
C LYS A 236 -9.69 -19.02 12.53
N LYS A 237 -10.02 -20.21 12.01
CA LYS A 237 -9.39 -21.49 12.39
C LYS A 237 -7.89 -21.51 12.07
N GLY A 238 -7.47 -20.85 10.99
CA GLY A 238 -6.08 -20.72 10.56
C GLY A 238 -5.27 -19.60 11.23
N ALA A 239 -5.89 -18.77 12.07
CA ALA A 239 -5.30 -17.51 12.53
C ALA A 239 -3.91 -17.67 13.18
N GLU A 240 -3.75 -18.67 14.06
CA GLU A 240 -2.49 -18.93 14.75
C GLU A 240 -1.36 -19.29 13.77
N LYS A 241 -1.66 -20.10 12.75
CA LYS A 241 -0.70 -20.47 11.70
C LYS A 241 -0.28 -19.26 10.88
N MET A 242 -1.20 -18.34 10.66
CA MET A 242 -0.96 -17.05 10.01
C MET A 242 -0.22 -16.05 10.91
N GLY A 243 0.06 -16.37 12.19
CA GLY A 243 0.76 -15.48 13.11
C GLY A 243 -0.13 -14.37 13.68
N THR A 244 -1.43 -14.61 13.82
CA THR A 244 -2.41 -13.64 14.33
C THR A 244 -3.50 -14.32 15.17
N THR A 245 -4.55 -13.58 15.57
CA THR A 245 -5.67 -14.11 16.36
C THR A 245 -7.00 -14.05 15.60
N PRO A 246 -7.98 -14.92 15.92
CA PRO A 246 -9.27 -14.97 15.23
C PRO A 246 -10.04 -13.64 15.20
N GLU A 247 -9.88 -12.79 16.23
CA GLU A 247 -10.56 -11.50 16.38
C GLU A 247 -10.08 -10.47 15.36
N LYS A 248 -8.90 -10.66 14.77
CA LYS A 248 -8.39 -9.80 13.70
C LYS A 248 -9.15 -9.97 12.39
N PHE A 249 -9.92 -11.04 12.22
CA PHE A 249 -10.65 -11.34 11.00
C PHE A 249 -12.11 -10.86 11.02
N ALA A 250 -12.53 -10.24 9.92
CA ALA A 250 -13.92 -9.91 9.65
C ALA A 250 -14.28 -10.21 8.18
N ALA A 251 -15.56 -10.46 7.91
CA ALA A 251 -16.04 -10.61 6.55
C ALA A 251 -15.97 -9.28 5.79
N ILE A 252 -15.70 -9.33 4.48
CA ILE A 252 -15.97 -8.23 3.56
C ILE A 252 -17.50 -8.00 3.56
N THR A 253 -17.92 -6.79 3.91
CA THR A 253 -19.32 -6.36 3.86
C THR A 253 -19.59 -5.71 2.49
N ASN A 254 -20.63 -6.19 1.80
CA ASN A 254 -21.12 -5.57 0.56
C ASN A 254 -21.89 -4.29 0.83
#